data_AF-A0AAD4B9I0-F1
#
_entry.id   AF-A0AAD4B9I0-F1
#
_cell.length_a   1.000
_cell.length_b   1.000
_cell.length_c   1.000
_cell.angle_alpha   90.00
_cell.angle_beta   90.00
_cell.angle_gamma   90.00
#
_symmetry.space_group_name_H-M   'P 1'
#
loop_
_entity.id
_entity.type
_entity.pdbx_description
1 polymer ?
#
loop_
_entity_poly.entity_id
_entity_poly.type
_entity_poly.pdbx_seq_one_letter_code
_entity_poly.pdbx_strand_id
1 'polypeptide(L)' 'HPAPARPCLVTTGDDGAIKVWGHLSKSCVRTMEGRTVFHPKSPTIINGSEDGTIKIWNNDAYRLEDTLSYALELA' A
#
# COMPACT_ATOMS: atom_id res chain seq x y z
N HIS A 1 -11.90 -18.74 10.30
CA HIS A 1 -10.47 -18.94 9.98
C HIS A 1 -10.01 -17.79 9.09
N PRO A 2 -9.02 -16.97 9.48
CA PRO A 2 -8.41 -16.04 8.54
C PRO A 2 -7.71 -16.86 7.44
N ALA A 3 -7.87 -16.46 6.18
CA ALA A 3 -7.21 -17.12 5.07
C ALA A 3 -5.68 -17.00 5.25
N PRO A 4 -4.89 -18.03 4.92
CA PRO A 4 -3.44 -17.91 4.96
C PRO A 4 -3.01 -16.76 4.05
N ALA A 5 -2.20 -15.85 4.60
CA ALA A 5 -1.63 -14.74 3.85
C ALA A 5 -0.94 -15.29 2.61
N ARG A 6 -1.48 -14.98 1.43
CA ARG A 6 -0.94 -15.47 0.17
C ARG A 6 0.40 -14.76 -0.08
N PRO A 7 1.48 -15.49 -0.39
CA PRO A 7 2.76 -14.85 -0.69
C PRO A 7 2.57 -13.89 -1.86
N CYS A 8 3.01 -12.65 -1.70
CA CYS A 8 3.04 -11.63 -2.74
C CYS A 8 4.46 -11.09 -2.86
N LEU A 9 4.80 -10.59 -4.03
CA LEU A 9 6.05 -9.87 -4.27
C LEU A 9 5.72 -8.39 -4.39
N VAL A 10 6.56 -7.54 -3.81
CA VAL A 10 6.42 -6.09 -3.90
C VAL A 10 7.65 -5.51 -4.58
N THR A 11 7.43 -4.67 -5.58
CA THR A 11 8.49 -3.96 -6.30
C THR A 11 8.23 -2.46 -6.25
N THR A 12 9.28 -1.68 -6.05
CA THR A 12 9.25 -0.21 -6.06
C THR A 12 10.11 0.32 -7.20
N GLY A 13 9.65 1.36 -7.90
CA GLY A 13 10.40 2.04 -8.96
C GLY A 13 10.77 3.48 -8.60
N ASP A 14 11.72 4.05 -9.36
CA ASP A 14 12.13 5.45 -9.24
C ASP A 14 11.01 6.43 -9.65
N ASP A 15 10.01 5.94 -10.40
CA ASP A 15 8.77 6.63 -10.75
C ASP A 15 7.80 6.76 -9.55
N GLY A 16 8.19 6.26 -8.38
CA GLY A 16 7.34 6.24 -7.19
C GLY A 16 6.22 5.20 -7.29
N ALA A 17 6.20 4.35 -8.32
CA ALA A 17 5.21 3.32 -8.46
C ALA A 17 5.59 2.07 -7.65
N ILE A 18 4.59 1.51 -6.98
CA ILE A 18 4.73 0.32 -6.15
C ILE A 18 3.74 -0.71 -6.64
N LYS A 19 4.27 -1.83 -7.12
CA LYS A 19 3.50 -2.92 -7.71
C LYS A 19 3.52 -4.12 -6.79
N VAL A 20 2.33 -4.64 -6.50
CA VAL A 20 2.10 -5.87 -5.76
C VAL A 20 1.77 -6.97 -6.76
N TRP A 21 2.52 -8.05 -6.71
CA TRP A 21 2.43 -9.17 -7.64
C TRP A 21 1.98 -10.41 -6.89
N GLY A 22 0.99 -11.11 -7.45
CA GLY A 22 0.57 -12.39 -6.92
C GLY A 22 1.65 -13.42 -7.21
N HIS A 23 2.25 -14.01 -6.16
CA HIS A 23 3.34 -14.97 -6.35
C HIS A 23 2.94 -16.16 -7.24
N LEU A 24 1.69 -16.64 -7.09
CA LEU A 24 1.19 -17.77 -7.88
C LEU A 24 0.65 -17.35 -9.25
N SER A 25 -0.05 -16.22 -9.34
CA SER A 25 -0.65 -15.75 -10.60
C SER A 25 0.35 -15.07 -11.54
N LYS A 26 1.56 -14.74 -11.04
CA LYS A 26 2.58 -13.95 -11.76
C LYS A 26 2.03 -12.68 -12.40
N SER A 27 0.96 -12.15 -11.82
CA SER A 27 0.20 -11.02 -12.36
C SER A 27 0.23 -9.86 -11.37
N CYS A 28 0.22 -8.63 -11.90
CA CYS A 28 0.11 -7.43 -11.09
C CYS A 28 -1.29 -7.38 -10.46
N VAL A 29 -1.36 -7.54 -9.15
CA VAL A 29 -2.60 -7.52 -8.37
C VAL A 29 -2.99 -6.09 -8.06
N ARG A 30 -2.00 -5.21 -7.85
CA ARG A 30 -2.23 -3.81 -7.50
C ARG A 30 -1.04 -2.94 -7.88
N THR A 31 -1.32 -1.73 -8.37
CA THR A 31 -0.35 -0.65 -8.50
C THR A 31 -0.77 0.46 -7.54
N MET A 32 0.19 0.98 -6.78
CA MET A 32 0.04 2.11 -5.87
C MET A 32 1.08 3.15 -6.26
N GLU A 33 0.75 4.43 -6.18
CA GLU A 33 1.64 5.53 -6.54
C GLU A 33 2.07 6.27 -5.27
N GLY A 34 3.29 6.80 -5.26
CA GLY A 34 3.85 7.51 -4.11
C GLY A 34 4.68 6.63 -3.17
N ARG A 35 5.19 7.25 -2.10
CA ARG A 35 6.08 6.59 -1.14
C ARG A 35 5.29 5.62 -0.28
N THR A 36 5.56 4.32 -0.38
CA THR A 36 4.89 3.30 0.44
C THR A 36 5.84 2.64 1.40
N VAL A 37 5.40 2.48 2.66
CA VAL A 37 6.11 1.74 3.71
C VAL A 37 5.22 0.65 4.29
N PHE A 38 5.82 -0.50 4.57
CA PHE A 38 5.15 -1.62 5.23
C PHE A 38 5.47 -1.59 6.72
N HIS A 39 4.45 -1.71 7.56
CA HIS A 39 4.68 -1.82 8.99
C HIS A 39 5.25 -3.21 9.33
N PRO A 40 6.38 -3.30 10.07
CA PRO A 40 7.10 -4.57 10.26
C PRO A 40 6.40 -5.57 11.19
N LYS A 41 5.39 -5.13 11.95
CA LYS A 41 4.69 -5.95 12.97
C LYS A 41 3.17 -5.98 12.83
N SER A 42 2.61 -5.17 11.94
CA SER A 42 1.16 -4.99 11.78
C SER A 42 0.85 -5.10 10.30
N PRO A 43 -0.29 -5.67 9.91
CA PRO A 43 -0.70 -5.74 8.50
C PRO A 43 -1.17 -4.37 8.02
N THR A 44 -0.28 -3.38 8.04
CA THR A 44 -0.57 -2.00 7.69
C THR A 44 0.43 -1.53 6.65
N ILE A 45 -0.07 -0.97 5.57
CA ILE A 45 0.68 -0.34 4.50
C ILE A 45 0.34 1.15 4.54
N ILE A 46 1.37 2.00 4.61
CA ILE A 46 1.19 3.45 4.61
C ILE A 46 1.75 3.97 3.30
N ASN A 47 0.93 4.70 2.56
CA ASN A 47 1.29 5.29 1.27
C ASN A 47 1.12 6.81 1.35
N GLY A 48 2.19 7.56 1.14
CA GLY A 48 2.19 9.02 1.02
C GLY A 48 2.25 9.44 -0.44
N SER A 49 1.28 10.25 -0.86
CA SER A 49 1.15 10.76 -2.22
C SER A 49 1.59 12.23 -2.28
N GLU A 50 2.06 12.67 -3.45
CA GLU A 50 2.40 14.08 -3.72
C GLU A 50 1.16 14.98 -3.77
N ASP A 51 -0.03 14.39 -3.86
CA ASP A 51 -1.32 15.10 -3.79
C ASP A 51 -1.67 15.65 -2.39
N GLY A 52 -0.79 15.44 -1.40
CA GLY A 52 -0.99 15.92 -0.02
C GLY A 52 -1.78 14.94 0.86
N THR A 53 -2.04 13.72 0.39
CA THR A 53 -2.74 12.68 1.15
C THR A 53 -1.84 11.52 1.57
N ILE A 54 -2.18 10.92 2.70
CA ILE A 54 -1.60 9.70 3.23
C ILE A 54 -2.70 8.65 3.32
N LYS A 55 -2.54 7.55 2.59
CA LYS A 55 -3.48 6.44 2.56
C LYS A 55 -2.97 5.29 3.42
N ILE A 56 -3.80 4.82 4.34
CA ILE A 56 -3.52 3.68 5.21
C ILE A 56 -4.30 2.48 4.69
N TRP A 57 -3.62 1.39 4.43
CA TRP A 57 -4.21 0.17 3.89
C TRP A 57 -3.95 -1.02 4.80
N ASN A 58 -4.91 -1.93 4.83
CA ASN A 58 -4.75 -3.25 5.41
C ASN A 58 -3.95 -4.16 4.47
N ASN A 59 -2.84 -4.74 4.94
CA ASN A 59 -1.96 -5.60 4.14
C ASN A 59 -2.57 -6.98 3.85
N ASP A 60 -3.41 -7.52 4.74
CA ASP A 60 -4.03 -8.83 4.54
C ASP A 60 -5.17 -8.76 3.53
N ALA A 61 -5.99 -7.70 3.62
CA ALA A 61 -7.17 -7.52 2.76
C ALA A 61 -6.93 -6.60 1.55
N TYR A 62 -5.80 -5.90 1.49
CA TYR A 62 -5.51 -4.83 0.52
C TYR A 62 -6.63 -3.80 0.39
N ARG A 63 -7.29 -3.52 1.52
CA ARG A 63 -8.40 -2.57 1.62
C ARG A 63 -7.90 -1.26 2.19
N LEU A 64 -8.33 -0.14 1.61
CA LEU A 64 -8.10 1.18 2.16
C LEU A 64 -8.88 1.28 3.48
N GLU A 65 -8.17 1.53 4.57
CA GLU A 65 -8.75 1.74 5.90
C GLU A 65 -8.95 3.23 6.16
N ASP A 66 -7.96 4.06 5.81
CA ASP A 66 -8.03 5.49 6.06
C ASP A 66 -7.33 6.32 4.99
N THR A 67 -7.72 7.58 4.88
CA THR A 67 -7.07 8.61 4.06
C THR A 67 -6.97 9.89 4.88
N LEU A 68 -5.74 10.20 5.28
CA LEU A 68 -5.40 11.43 5.99
C LEU A 68 -4.98 12.47 4.96
N SER A 69 -5.43 13.73 5.14
CA SER A 69 -5.00 14.85 4.32
C SER A 69 -4.22 15.82 5.22
N TYR A 70 -2.94 16.01 4.94
CA TYR A 70 -2.14 17.00 5.68
C TYR A 70 -2.23 18.40 5.04
N ALA A 71 -2.71 18.50 3.80
CA ALA A 71 -2.95 19.77 3.12
C ALA A 71 -4.05 20.61 3.80
N LEU A 72 -4.92 19.99 4.61
CA LEU A 72 -5.98 20.67 5.37
C LEU A 72 -5.56 21.10 6.79
N GLU A 73 -4.41 20.66 7.29
CA GLU A 73 -3.91 21.08 8.62
C GLU A 73 -3.25 22.47 8.62
N LEU A 74 -3.20 23.15 7.46
CA LEU A 74 -2.64 24.49 7.30
C LEU A 74 -3.70 25.60 7.16
N ALA A 75 -4.98 25.33 7.44
CA ALA A 75 -6.07 26.31 7.40
C ALA A 75 -6.51 26.79 8.80
#